data_AF-A0AB34J1W4-F1
#
_entry.id   AF-A0AB34J1W4-F1
#
_cell.length_a   1.000
_cell.length_b   1.000
_cell.length_c   1.000
_cell.angle_alpha   90.00
_cell.angle_beta   90.00
_cell.angle_gamma   90.00
#
_symmetry.space_group_name_H-M   'P 1'
#
loop_
_entity.id
_entity.type
_entity.pdbx_description
1 polymer ?
#
loop_
_entity_poly.entity_id
_entity_poly.type
_entity_poly.pdbx_seq_one_letter_code
_entity_poly.pdbx_strand_id
1 'polypeptide(L)'
;MLLLVALAVAPLAAAMREEAEALRHTRRELCHAVVTEMHTEIHKHSLRRHGEDDIYETVPAICLAVVQNYSLTKRAAPVRSWRLEKRAGRLDDEEHPDPASFAHLLTLKKICEAFTDEQQQELSELMYKETYAKDPAEIREAFCTGEVIAPPPPPRKQPAARTSSSEEQGDAQSTRGKARKEGRRAKEAEKETSKMPSMEDMLKKYDTDGSISNLIEMERESPELMLEPEELQEVQTGAGQLRCDVCRAATTVAHRRAKKGKLRDEAQLTELVSSLCVGTPEGSLEYPKYPGNPPLWGELYTLSKKLGRWSMERLKKGAQKEEKAGKEGGVDYNRLIMKHSMISRACKNVVHEHPELDLAEYMFSHSQDSAAELAAGFCNRFFCLDASENKDEL
;
A
#
# COMPACT_ATOMS: atom_id res chain seq x y z
N MET A 1 -2.48 -27.48 -17.19
CA MET A 1 -2.43 -26.09 -16.65
C MET A 1 -3.79 -25.47 -16.38
N LEU A 2 -4.81 -25.59 -17.25
CA LEU A 2 -6.15 -25.02 -17.02
C LEU A 2 -6.83 -25.47 -15.71
N LEU A 3 -6.62 -26.73 -15.28
CA LEU A 3 -7.15 -27.24 -14.01
C LEU A 3 -6.48 -26.60 -12.77
N LEU A 4 -5.20 -26.23 -12.86
CA LEU A 4 -4.44 -25.63 -11.75
C LEU A 4 -4.80 -24.14 -11.57
N VAL A 5 -5.05 -23.42 -12.68
CA VAL A 5 -5.56 -22.03 -12.63
C VAL A 5 -6.98 -22.00 -12.05
N ALA A 6 -7.84 -22.95 -12.40
CA ALA A 6 -9.20 -23.04 -11.83
C ALA A 6 -9.20 -23.30 -10.30
N LEU A 7 -8.21 -24.03 -9.78
CA LEU A 7 -8.07 -24.33 -8.35
C LEU A 7 -7.59 -23.11 -7.53
N ALA A 8 -6.82 -22.19 -8.12
CA ALA A 8 -6.33 -20.99 -7.43
C ALA A 8 -7.36 -19.83 -7.42
N VAL A 9 -8.24 -19.73 -8.43
CA VAL A 9 -9.25 -18.65 -8.53
C VAL A 9 -10.48 -18.90 -7.63
N ALA A 10 -10.80 -20.16 -7.35
CA ALA A 10 -11.95 -20.53 -6.52
C ALA A 10 -11.94 -19.95 -5.08
N PRO A 11 -10.83 -20.03 -4.31
CA PRO A 11 -10.77 -19.45 -2.95
C PRO A 11 -10.86 -17.91 -2.96
N LEU A 12 -10.30 -17.24 -3.96
CA LEU A 12 -10.36 -15.78 -4.10
C LEU A 12 -11.78 -15.29 -4.38
N ALA A 13 -12.46 -15.92 -5.34
CA ALA A 13 -13.86 -15.62 -5.64
C ALA A 13 -14.78 -15.93 -4.45
N ALA A 14 -14.41 -16.88 -3.57
CA ALA A 14 -15.13 -17.16 -2.34
C ALA A 14 -14.92 -16.06 -1.30
N ALA A 15 -13.68 -15.58 -1.10
CA ALA A 15 -13.38 -14.49 -0.17
C ALA A 15 -14.07 -13.16 -0.57
N MET A 16 -13.98 -12.77 -1.83
CA MET A 16 -14.67 -11.56 -2.35
C MET A 16 -16.19 -11.65 -2.21
N ARG A 17 -16.77 -12.85 -2.42
CA ARG A 17 -18.20 -13.08 -2.19
C ARG A 17 -18.55 -12.98 -0.71
N GLU A 18 -17.69 -13.49 0.15
CA GLU A 18 -17.86 -13.47 1.59
C GLU A 18 -17.82 -12.04 2.15
N GLU A 19 -16.88 -11.20 1.69
CA GLU A 19 -16.82 -9.77 2.01
C GLU A 19 -18.08 -9.03 1.54
N ALA A 20 -18.50 -9.25 0.28
CA ALA A 20 -19.71 -8.64 -0.26
C ALA A 20 -21.00 -9.13 0.44
N GLU A 21 -21.04 -10.38 0.90
CA GLU A 21 -22.12 -10.90 1.76
C GLU A 21 -22.10 -10.27 3.15
N ALA A 22 -20.92 -10.10 3.75
CA ALA A 22 -20.76 -9.44 5.04
C ALA A 22 -21.27 -8.01 4.98
N LEU A 23 -20.76 -7.21 4.04
CA LEU A 23 -21.19 -5.83 3.84
C LEU A 23 -22.71 -5.73 3.63
N ARG A 24 -23.30 -6.56 2.77
CA ARG A 24 -24.75 -6.55 2.52
C ARG A 24 -25.58 -6.88 3.76
N HIS A 25 -25.16 -7.86 4.56
CA HIS A 25 -25.89 -8.28 5.74
C HIS A 25 -25.75 -7.31 6.92
N THR A 26 -24.62 -6.60 7.03
CA THR A 26 -24.32 -5.72 8.17
C THR A 26 -24.34 -4.25 7.84
N ARG A 27 -24.77 -3.83 6.64
CA ARG A 27 -24.67 -2.43 6.18
C ARG A 27 -25.35 -1.45 7.13
N ARG A 28 -26.51 -1.81 7.68
CA ARG A 28 -27.23 -0.95 8.63
C ARG A 28 -26.47 -0.81 9.94
N GLU A 29 -26.06 -1.92 10.53
CA GLU A 29 -25.30 -1.97 11.77
C GLU A 29 -23.95 -1.26 11.62
N LEU A 30 -23.31 -1.41 10.46
CA LEU A 30 -22.06 -0.74 10.11
C LEU A 30 -22.26 0.77 9.99
N CYS A 31 -23.31 1.24 9.32
CA CYS A 31 -23.67 2.65 9.30
C CYS A 31 -23.86 3.20 10.71
N HIS A 32 -24.58 2.46 11.57
CA HIS A 32 -24.78 2.85 12.97
C HIS A 32 -23.46 2.94 13.74
N ALA A 33 -22.56 1.96 13.55
CA ALA A 33 -21.24 1.94 14.18
C ALA A 33 -20.40 3.13 13.72
N VAL A 34 -20.26 3.33 12.41
CA VAL A 34 -19.49 4.42 11.79
C VAL A 34 -19.96 5.78 12.29
N VAL A 35 -21.27 6.07 12.24
CA VAL A 35 -21.82 7.34 12.75
C VAL A 35 -21.51 7.53 14.24
N THR A 36 -21.60 6.47 15.05
CA THR A 36 -21.32 6.54 16.49
C THR A 36 -19.84 6.84 16.78
N GLU A 37 -18.94 6.13 16.12
CA GLU A 37 -17.49 6.31 16.32
C GLU A 37 -17.01 7.65 15.74
N MET A 38 -17.55 8.06 14.59
CA MET A 38 -17.25 9.35 13.96
C MET A 38 -17.74 10.53 14.80
N HIS A 39 -18.94 10.44 15.39
CA HIS A 39 -19.43 11.44 16.35
C HIS A 39 -18.47 11.58 17.53
N THR A 40 -18.06 10.46 18.11
CA THR A 40 -17.13 10.40 19.25
C THR A 40 -15.79 11.04 18.90
N GLU A 41 -15.21 10.70 17.75
CA GLU A 41 -13.89 11.17 17.34
C GLU A 41 -13.90 12.68 17.00
N ILE A 42 -14.95 13.17 16.34
CA ILE A 42 -15.13 14.60 16.04
C ILE A 42 -15.17 15.42 17.34
N HIS A 43 -15.93 14.99 18.35
CA HIS A 43 -15.98 15.69 19.64
C HIS A 43 -14.65 15.61 20.37
N LYS A 44 -14.04 14.42 20.43
CA LYS A 44 -12.78 14.17 21.13
C LYS A 44 -11.61 14.98 20.55
N HIS A 45 -11.55 15.14 19.23
CA HIS A 45 -10.44 15.81 18.54
C HIS A 45 -10.79 17.21 17.99
N SER A 46 -12.03 17.67 18.17
CA SER A 46 -12.49 18.97 17.66
C SER A 46 -12.29 19.15 16.14
N LEU A 47 -12.64 18.12 15.35
CA LEU A 47 -12.35 18.00 13.91
C LEU A 47 -13.15 18.95 12.99
N ARG A 48 -13.64 20.09 13.48
CA ARG A 48 -14.33 21.11 12.66
C ARG A 48 -13.51 22.39 12.48
N ARG A 49 -12.30 22.44 13.03
CA ARG A 49 -11.51 23.68 13.06
C ARG A 49 -11.06 24.11 11.67
N HIS A 50 -10.80 23.17 10.76
CA HIS A 50 -10.36 23.46 9.40
C HIS A 50 -11.40 23.12 8.32
N GLY A 51 -12.63 22.80 8.72
CA GLY A 51 -13.75 22.56 7.80
C GLY A 51 -14.17 21.10 7.78
N GLU A 52 -14.77 20.68 6.66
CA GLU A 52 -15.22 19.30 6.43
C GLU A 52 -14.05 18.36 6.11
N ASP A 53 -12.96 18.87 5.54
CA ASP A 53 -11.79 18.08 5.15
C ASP A 53 -11.15 17.36 6.35
N ASP A 54 -11.12 17.99 7.53
CA ASP A 54 -10.65 17.35 8.77
C ASP A 54 -11.45 16.07 9.09
N ILE A 55 -12.76 16.08 8.81
CA ILE A 55 -13.64 14.94 9.05
C ILE A 55 -13.37 13.85 8.01
N TYR A 56 -13.17 14.24 6.75
CA TYR A 56 -12.83 13.34 5.65
C TYR A 56 -11.53 12.56 5.92
N GLU A 57 -10.49 13.24 6.38
CA GLU A 57 -9.18 12.64 6.66
C GLU A 57 -9.20 11.65 7.85
N THR A 58 -10.25 11.68 8.68
CA THR A 58 -10.36 10.80 9.86
C THR A 58 -11.02 9.45 9.60
N VAL A 59 -11.52 9.19 8.39
CA VAL A 59 -12.17 7.92 8.02
C VAL A 59 -11.33 6.68 8.38
N PRO A 60 -10.01 6.61 8.13
CA PRO A 60 -9.20 5.46 8.54
C PRO A 60 -9.20 5.22 10.06
N ALA A 61 -9.18 6.30 10.85
CA ALA A 61 -9.26 6.20 12.31
C ALA A 61 -10.64 5.73 12.79
N ILE A 62 -11.71 6.14 12.10
CA ILE A 62 -13.08 5.67 12.39
C ILE A 62 -13.19 4.17 12.12
N CYS A 63 -12.68 3.69 10.98
CA CYS A 63 -12.73 2.25 10.69
C CYS A 63 -11.89 1.42 11.66
N LEU A 64 -10.76 1.95 12.13
CA LEU A 64 -10.00 1.32 13.20
C LEU A 64 -10.80 1.26 14.51
N ALA A 65 -11.48 2.34 14.90
CA ALA A 65 -12.35 2.37 16.08
C ALA A 65 -13.50 1.35 15.95
N VAL A 66 -14.09 1.20 14.75
CA VAL A 66 -15.11 0.18 14.49
C VAL A 66 -14.54 -1.23 14.69
N VAL A 67 -13.33 -1.52 14.20
CA VAL A 67 -12.66 -2.82 14.39
C VAL A 67 -12.37 -3.10 15.87
N GLN A 68 -11.98 -2.07 16.62
CA GLN A 68 -11.69 -2.17 18.06
C GLN A 68 -12.96 -2.38 18.91
N ASN A 69 -14.06 -1.72 18.57
CA ASN A 69 -15.26 -1.66 19.41
C ASN A 69 -16.37 -2.63 18.98
N TYR A 70 -16.28 -3.23 17.79
CA TYR A 70 -17.30 -4.12 17.23
C TYR A 70 -16.70 -5.45 16.80
N SER A 71 -17.54 -6.48 16.74
CA SER A 71 -17.18 -7.83 16.32
C SER A 71 -18.09 -8.28 15.19
N LEU A 72 -17.46 -8.76 14.12
CA LEU A 72 -18.14 -9.34 12.97
C LEU A 72 -18.23 -10.86 13.18
N THR A 73 -19.46 -11.38 13.27
CA THR A 73 -19.72 -12.80 13.52
C THR A 73 -20.56 -13.40 12.41
N LYS A 74 -20.18 -14.62 11.99
CA LYS A 74 -20.93 -15.41 11.03
C LYS A 74 -21.87 -16.35 11.76
N ARG A 75 -23.18 -16.21 11.53
CA ARG A 75 -24.18 -17.12 12.10
C ARG A 75 -24.20 -18.45 11.36
N ALA A 76 -24.21 -19.53 12.13
CA ALA A 76 -24.39 -20.87 11.60
C ALA A 76 -25.82 -21.08 11.06
N ALA A 77 -26.01 -22.18 10.32
CA ALA A 77 -27.31 -22.60 9.79
C ALA A 77 -28.41 -22.62 10.89
N PRO A 78 -29.70 -22.36 10.56
CA PRO A 78 -30.30 -22.41 9.23
C PRO A 78 -30.20 -21.14 8.39
N VAL A 79 -29.92 -19.97 8.99
CA VAL A 79 -29.75 -18.71 8.27
C VAL A 79 -28.29 -18.30 8.36
N ARG A 80 -27.51 -18.61 7.31
CA ARG A 80 -26.13 -18.14 7.19
C ARG A 80 -26.17 -16.64 6.93
N SER A 81 -25.92 -15.85 7.97
CA SER A 81 -25.88 -14.39 7.87
C SER A 81 -24.69 -13.84 8.65
N TRP A 82 -24.24 -12.66 8.25
CA TRP A 82 -23.28 -11.90 9.04
C TRP A 82 -24.02 -11.02 10.03
N ARG A 83 -23.38 -10.73 11.16
CA ARG A 83 -23.86 -9.79 12.15
C ARG A 83 -22.69 -8.99 12.71
N LEU A 84 -22.89 -7.69 12.82
CA LEU A 84 -22.00 -6.80 13.54
C LEU A 84 -22.59 -6.53 14.92
N GLU A 85 -21.83 -6.81 15.98
CA GLU A 85 -22.25 -6.57 17.37
C GLU A 85 -21.22 -5.70 18.08
N LYS A 86 -21.68 -4.77 18.93
CA LYS A 86 -20.78 -3.99 19.78
C LYS A 86 -20.19 -4.89 20.86
N ARG A 87 -18.87 -4.83 21.05
CA ARG A 87 -18.18 -5.58 22.09
C ARG A 87 -18.47 -5.01 23.47
N ALA A 88 -18.36 -5.86 24.49
CA ALA A 88 -18.51 -5.45 25.89
C ALA A 88 -17.27 -4.69 26.40
N GLY A 89 -16.08 -5.06 25.92
CA GLY A 89 -14.81 -4.38 26.14
C GLY A 89 -14.16 -4.02 24.80
N ARG A 90 -13.06 -3.25 24.82
CA ARG A 90 -12.29 -3.01 23.59
C ARG A 90 -11.59 -4.30 23.19
N LEU A 91 -11.33 -4.48 21.91
CA LEU A 91 -10.45 -5.55 21.42
C LEU A 91 -9.10 -5.54 22.18
N ASP A 92 -8.59 -4.35 22.50
CA ASP A 92 -7.35 -4.12 23.25
C ASP A 92 -7.39 -4.70 24.69
N ASP A 93 -8.58 -4.98 25.24
CA ASP A 93 -8.74 -5.57 26.57
C ASP A 93 -8.75 -7.12 26.53
N GLU A 94 -8.78 -7.74 25.36
CA GLU A 94 -8.81 -9.20 25.17
C GLU A 94 -7.38 -9.75 24.98
N GLU A 95 -6.92 -10.61 25.90
CA GLU A 95 -5.51 -11.00 26.00
C GLU A 95 -4.99 -11.77 24.76
N HIS A 96 -5.85 -12.49 24.02
CA HIS A 96 -5.48 -13.19 22.78
C HIS A 96 -6.69 -13.43 21.85
N PRO A 97 -6.81 -12.75 20.70
CA PRO A 97 -7.85 -13.06 19.72
C PRO A 97 -7.56 -14.40 19.01
N ASP A 98 -8.58 -15.27 18.89
CA ASP A 98 -8.53 -16.52 18.11
C ASP A 98 -8.14 -16.22 16.64
N PRO A 99 -7.27 -16.99 15.96
CA PRO A 99 -6.97 -16.81 14.54
C PRO A 99 -8.21 -16.67 13.63
N ALA A 100 -9.32 -17.36 13.94
CA ALA A 100 -10.57 -17.19 13.18
C ALA A 100 -11.18 -15.80 13.37
N SER A 101 -10.98 -15.18 14.53
CA SER A 101 -11.39 -13.80 14.79
C SER A 101 -10.56 -12.79 13.99
N PHE A 102 -9.28 -13.09 13.72
CA PHE A 102 -8.42 -12.20 12.92
C PHE A 102 -8.92 -12.04 11.48
N ALA A 103 -9.35 -13.13 10.83
CA ALA A 103 -9.95 -13.06 9.50
C ALA A 103 -11.20 -12.15 9.49
N HIS A 104 -12.06 -12.26 10.51
CA HIS A 104 -13.23 -11.40 10.64
C HIS A 104 -12.87 -9.93 10.92
N LEU A 105 -11.75 -9.65 11.60
CA LEU A 105 -11.27 -8.28 11.80
C LEU A 105 -10.82 -7.63 10.51
N LEU A 106 -10.07 -8.37 9.67
CA LEU A 106 -9.68 -7.90 8.36
C LEU A 106 -10.90 -7.67 7.46
N THR A 107 -11.85 -8.60 7.46
CA THR A 107 -13.12 -8.42 6.74
C THR A 107 -13.87 -7.19 7.25
N LEU A 108 -13.96 -6.98 8.57
CA LEU A 108 -14.63 -5.81 9.15
C LEU A 108 -13.96 -4.49 8.73
N LYS A 109 -12.63 -4.43 8.73
CA LYS A 109 -11.87 -3.28 8.26
C LYS A 109 -12.19 -2.98 6.80
N LYS A 110 -12.07 -3.99 5.91
CA LYS A 110 -12.34 -3.86 4.48
C LYS A 110 -13.76 -3.40 4.18
N ILE A 111 -14.77 -3.99 4.84
CA ILE A 111 -16.17 -3.57 4.62
C ILE A 111 -16.47 -2.19 5.19
N CYS A 112 -15.78 -1.77 6.26
CA CYS A 112 -15.89 -0.40 6.77
C CYS A 112 -15.34 0.60 5.76
N GLU A 113 -14.12 0.37 5.26
CA GLU A 113 -13.48 1.23 4.25
C GLU A 113 -14.35 1.33 2.99
N ALA A 114 -14.82 0.19 2.47
CA ALA A 114 -15.72 0.17 1.31
C ALA A 114 -17.03 0.93 1.58
N PHE A 115 -17.63 0.78 2.76
CA PHE A 115 -18.84 1.53 3.12
C PHE A 115 -18.58 3.03 3.20
N THR A 116 -17.48 3.45 3.84
CA THR A 116 -17.16 4.87 3.99
C THR A 116 -16.77 5.50 2.67
N ASP A 117 -16.11 4.78 1.76
CA ASP A 117 -15.79 5.26 0.41
C ASP A 117 -17.06 5.47 -0.42
N GLU A 118 -18.02 4.55 -0.33
CA GLU A 118 -19.31 4.65 -1.01
C GLU A 118 -20.18 5.82 -0.50
N GLN A 119 -20.01 6.20 0.77
CA GLN A 119 -20.87 7.18 1.46
C GLN A 119 -20.12 8.46 1.81
N GLN A 120 -18.90 8.62 1.32
CA GLN A 120 -17.91 9.52 1.89
C GLN A 120 -18.39 10.96 1.98
N GLN A 121 -18.86 11.50 0.85
CA GLN A 121 -19.32 12.88 0.72
C GLN A 121 -20.57 13.17 1.57
N GLU A 122 -21.55 12.25 1.55
CA GLU A 122 -22.82 12.42 2.25
C GLU A 122 -22.64 12.30 3.76
N LEU A 123 -21.79 11.35 4.18
CA LEU A 123 -21.45 11.12 5.57
C LEU A 123 -20.60 12.27 6.13
N SER A 124 -19.57 12.75 5.42
CA SER A 124 -18.74 13.87 5.89
C SER A 124 -19.56 15.15 6.06
N GLU A 125 -20.42 15.47 5.09
CA GLU A 125 -21.27 16.66 5.13
C GLU A 125 -22.27 16.59 6.29
N LEU A 126 -22.92 15.43 6.46
CA LEU A 126 -23.86 15.19 7.55
C LEU A 126 -23.17 15.34 8.91
N MET A 127 -22.04 14.65 9.10
CA MET A 127 -21.30 14.67 10.36
C MET A 127 -20.73 16.06 10.64
N TYR A 128 -20.30 16.80 9.63
CA TYR A 128 -19.91 18.20 9.80
C TYR A 128 -21.09 19.04 10.31
N LYS A 129 -22.28 18.92 9.71
CA LYS A 129 -23.44 19.76 10.08
C LYS A 129 -24.03 19.40 11.44
N GLU A 130 -24.20 18.11 11.73
CA GLU A 130 -25.14 17.65 12.76
C GLU A 130 -24.48 17.22 14.07
N THR A 131 -23.18 16.89 14.08
CA THR A 131 -22.50 16.27 15.24
C THR A 131 -22.58 17.08 16.54
N TYR A 132 -22.62 18.41 16.46
CA TYR A 132 -22.73 19.28 17.65
C TYR A 132 -24.18 19.63 18.02
N ALA A 133 -25.12 19.38 17.11
CA ALA A 133 -26.52 19.73 17.30
C ALA A 133 -27.36 18.54 17.76
N LYS A 134 -26.96 17.32 17.40
CA LYS A 134 -27.75 16.10 17.60
C LYS A 134 -26.95 15.01 18.30
N ASP A 135 -27.67 14.19 19.05
CA ASP A 135 -27.15 12.93 19.59
C ASP A 135 -26.86 11.96 18.43
N PRO A 136 -25.81 11.12 18.51
CA PRO A 136 -25.53 10.13 17.46
C PRO A 136 -26.73 9.22 17.18
N ALA A 137 -27.60 8.92 18.15
CA ALA A 137 -28.81 8.15 17.91
C ALA A 137 -29.76 8.82 16.92
N GLU A 138 -29.94 10.14 17.00
CA GLU A 138 -30.80 10.89 16.07
C GLU A 138 -30.19 10.93 14.67
N ILE A 139 -28.88 11.12 14.57
CA ILE A 139 -28.16 11.11 13.29
C ILE A 139 -28.29 9.74 12.62
N ARG A 140 -28.14 8.65 13.38
CA ARG A 140 -28.31 7.27 12.88
C ARG A 140 -29.70 7.02 12.34
N GLU A 141 -30.75 7.38 13.09
CA GLU A 141 -32.12 7.13 12.64
C GLU A 141 -32.49 7.96 11.41
N ALA A 142 -31.86 9.13 11.21
CA ALA A 142 -32.08 9.93 10.01
C ALA A 142 -31.31 9.40 8.79
N PHE A 143 -30.03 9.04 8.96
CA PHE A 143 -29.13 8.71 7.86
C PHE A 143 -29.12 7.22 7.51
N CYS A 144 -29.08 6.35 8.52
CA CYS A 144 -29.00 4.90 8.33
C CYS A 144 -30.38 4.28 8.06
N THR A 145 -31.15 4.89 7.17
CA THR A 145 -32.44 4.41 6.70
C THR A 145 -32.32 3.62 5.39
N GLY A 146 -33.40 2.93 5.00
CA GLY A 146 -33.38 1.94 3.92
C GLY A 146 -32.93 2.44 2.53
N GLU A 147 -33.03 3.74 2.24
CA GLU A 147 -32.60 4.30 0.95
C GLU A 147 -31.07 4.42 0.83
N VAL A 148 -30.40 4.81 1.92
CA VAL A 148 -28.92 4.90 2.02
C VAL A 148 -28.29 3.51 2.17
N ILE A 149 -29.05 2.56 2.73
CA ILE A 149 -28.65 1.17 2.95
C ILE A 149 -28.99 0.27 1.74
N ALA A 150 -29.74 0.77 0.76
CA ALA A 150 -30.00 -0.02 -0.44
C ALA A 150 -28.66 -0.29 -1.16
N PRO A 151 -28.33 -1.55 -1.50
CA PRO A 151 -27.17 -1.81 -2.33
C PRO A 151 -27.32 -1.02 -3.64
N PRO A 152 -26.22 -0.49 -4.20
CA PRO A 152 -26.30 0.21 -5.47
C PRO A 152 -26.98 -0.70 -6.50
N PRO A 153 -27.91 -0.17 -7.32
CA PRO A 153 -28.54 -0.97 -8.35
C PRO A 153 -27.44 -1.59 -9.24
N PRO A 154 -27.58 -2.88 -9.64
CA PRO A 154 -26.57 -3.53 -10.46
C PRO A 154 -26.28 -2.65 -11.68
N PRO A 155 -25.00 -2.52 -12.09
CA PRO A 155 -24.64 -1.62 -13.17
C PRO A 155 -25.51 -1.94 -14.38
N ARG A 156 -26.35 -0.98 -14.79
CA ARG A 156 -27.15 -1.10 -16.01
C ARG A 156 -26.15 -1.39 -17.12
N LYS A 157 -26.27 -2.55 -17.76
CA LYS A 157 -25.52 -2.90 -18.97
C LYS A 157 -25.72 -1.76 -19.96
N GLN A 158 -24.75 -0.84 -20.06
CA GLN A 158 -24.81 0.24 -21.01
C GLN A 158 -24.73 -0.42 -22.40
N PRO A 159 -25.71 -0.21 -23.30
CA PRO A 159 -25.55 -0.62 -24.67
C PRO A 159 -24.31 0.10 -25.22
N ALA A 160 -23.42 -0.64 -25.88
CA ALA A 160 -22.17 -0.14 -26.43
C ALA A 160 -22.41 1.14 -27.26
N ALA A 161 -22.03 2.28 -26.70
CA ALA A 161 -22.19 3.57 -27.35
C ALA A 161 -21.03 3.77 -28.34
N ARG A 162 -21.42 3.88 -29.61
CA ARG A 162 -20.59 4.30 -30.74
C ARG A 162 -19.89 5.63 -30.42
N THR A 163 -18.61 5.66 -30.74
CA THR A 163 -17.80 6.85 -30.97
C THR A 163 -18.50 7.84 -31.90
N SER A 164 -18.72 9.06 -31.42
CA SER A 164 -18.85 10.24 -32.28
C SER A 164 -18.20 11.45 -31.60
N SER A 165 -17.14 11.92 -32.26
CA SER A 165 -16.57 13.25 -32.16
C SER A 165 -17.62 14.35 -32.28
N SER A 166 -17.51 15.40 -31.48
CA SER A 166 -17.79 16.77 -31.89
C SER A 166 -17.06 17.75 -30.97
N GLU A 167 -16.34 18.65 -31.62
CA GLU A 167 -15.76 19.88 -31.11
C GLU A 167 -16.87 20.81 -30.58
N GLU A 168 -16.59 21.56 -29.51
CA GLU A 168 -17.02 22.96 -29.47
C GLU A 168 -16.18 23.80 -28.50
N GLN A 169 -15.72 24.93 -29.04
CA GLN A 169 -14.98 26.02 -28.41
C GLN A 169 -15.90 26.87 -27.53
N GLY A 170 -15.32 27.54 -26.53
CA GLY A 170 -16.01 28.58 -25.78
C GLY A 170 -15.10 29.32 -24.80
N ASP A 171 -14.54 30.44 -25.27
CA ASP A 171 -13.81 31.48 -24.52
C ASP A 171 -14.61 32.09 -23.35
N ALA A 172 -13.92 32.39 -22.23
CA ALA A 172 -14.10 33.62 -21.43
C ALA A 172 -13.00 33.69 -20.35
N GLN A 173 -11.95 34.48 -20.54
CA GLN A 173 -11.82 35.92 -20.27
C GLN A 173 -11.24 36.25 -18.89
N SER A 174 -9.95 36.59 -18.96
CA SER A 174 -9.11 37.27 -17.98
C SER A 174 -9.72 38.57 -17.47
N THR A 175 -9.70 38.79 -16.14
CA THR A 175 -9.42 40.12 -15.57
C THR A 175 -8.38 40.04 -14.46
N ARG A 176 -7.42 40.95 -14.58
CA ARG A 176 -6.24 41.17 -13.76
C ARG A 176 -6.44 42.48 -13.01
N GLY A 177 -6.25 42.53 -11.69
CA GLY A 177 -6.46 43.78 -10.95
C GLY A 177 -5.99 43.83 -9.48
N LYS A 178 -4.68 44.14 -9.30
CA LYS A 178 -4.08 45.02 -8.28
C LYS A 178 -4.22 44.72 -6.76
N ALA A 179 -3.11 44.19 -6.23
CA ALA A 179 -2.24 44.75 -5.18
C ALA A 179 -2.73 45.85 -4.21
N ARG A 180 -2.54 45.55 -2.90
CA ARG A 180 -1.71 46.29 -1.89
C ARG A 180 -2.43 46.98 -0.70
N LYS A 181 -2.31 46.38 0.50
CA LYS A 181 -1.92 46.95 1.83
C LYS A 181 -2.28 45.92 2.92
N GLU A 182 -1.36 45.12 3.46
CA GLU A 182 -0.31 45.41 4.45
C GLU A 182 -0.84 45.96 5.80
N GLY A 183 -0.73 45.14 6.86
CA GLY A 183 -0.34 45.63 8.18
C GLY A 183 -1.17 45.20 9.42
N ARG A 184 -0.53 44.36 10.25
CA ARG A 184 -0.66 44.23 11.72
C ARG A 184 -1.83 43.42 12.32
N ARG A 185 -1.57 42.13 12.56
CA ARG A 185 -1.61 41.50 13.90
C ARG A 185 -1.03 40.09 13.82
N ALA A 186 0.30 40.00 13.81
CA ALA A 186 1.05 38.81 14.10
C ALA A 186 2.02 39.19 15.22
N LYS A 187 1.67 38.81 16.45
CA LYS A 187 2.50 38.73 17.66
C LYS A 187 1.56 38.43 18.84
N GLU A 188 1.17 37.15 18.96
CA GLU A 188 0.69 36.46 20.18
C GLU A 188 0.20 35.02 19.85
N ALA A 189 0.95 34.28 19.03
CA ALA A 189 0.73 32.85 18.80
C ALA A 189 2.06 32.06 18.68
N GLU A 190 3.13 32.58 19.28
CA GLU A 190 4.43 31.94 19.39
C GLU A 190 4.67 31.55 20.86
N LYS A 191 3.82 30.68 21.40
CA LYS A 191 4.14 29.94 22.63
C LYS A 191 3.29 28.68 22.82
N GLU A 192 3.09 27.87 21.78
CA GLU A 192 2.51 26.53 21.99
C GLU A 192 2.81 25.52 20.86
N THR A 193 3.90 25.69 20.11
CA THR A 193 4.31 24.75 19.05
C THR A 193 5.34 23.71 19.51
N SER A 194 5.64 23.60 20.80
CA SER A 194 6.56 22.58 21.32
C SER A 194 5.83 21.53 22.15
N LYS A 195 5.13 20.61 21.49
CA LYS A 195 4.85 19.24 21.94
C LYS A 195 3.87 18.58 20.96
N MET A 196 4.27 18.45 19.69
CA MET A 196 3.81 17.25 18.99
C MET A 196 4.52 16.09 19.69
N PRO A 197 3.80 15.10 20.26
CA PRO A 197 4.44 13.92 20.83
C PRO A 197 5.32 13.28 19.75
N SER A 198 6.45 12.69 20.15
CA SER A 198 7.24 11.87 19.24
C SER A 198 6.33 10.83 18.57
N MET A 199 6.63 10.41 17.34
CA MET A 199 5.92 9.27 16.72
C MET A 199 5.92 8.06 17.66
N GLU A 200 6.98 7.90 18.44
CA GLU A 200 7.14 6.88 19.47
C GLU A 200 6.26 7.12 20.70
N ASP A 201 6.01 8.38 21.08
CA ASP A 201 5.04 8.71 22.14
C ASP A 201 3.60 8.55 21.67
N MET A 202 3.34 8.74 20.37
CA MET A 202 2.03 8.46 19.76
C MET A 202 1.80 6.96 19.65
N LEU A 203 2.76 6.20 19.13
CA LEU A 203 2.71 4.73 19.12
C LEU A 203 2.53 4.22 20.55
N LYS A 204 3.36 4.60 21.50
CA LYS A 204 3.22 4.15 22.89
C LYS A 204 1.89 4.52 23.56
N LYS A 205 1.16 5.52 23.04
CA LYS A 205 -0.15 5.95 23.55
C LYS A 205 -1.34 5.33 22.81
N TYR A 206 -1.18 4.99 21.53
CA TYR A 206 -2.24 4.45 20.65
C TYR A 206 -2.05 2.97 20.29
N ASP A 207 -0.87 2.41 20.60
CA ASP A 207 -0.42 1.05 20.29
C ASP A 207 -0.03 0.32 21.59
N THR A 208 -0.99 0.18 22.50
CA THR A 208 -0.74 -0.40 23.83
C THR A 208 -0.48 -1.91 23.80
N ASP A 209 -0.87 -2.60 22.73
CA ASP A 209 -0.70 -4.05 22.52
C ASP A 209 0.36 -4.39 21.45
N GLY A 210 0.90 -3.38 20.77
CA GLY A 210 1.86 -3.56 19.68
C GLY A 210 1.21 -3.94 18.34
N SER A 211 -0.12 -3.87 18.18
CA SER A 211 -0.82 -4.19 16.93
C SER A 211 -0.48 -3.21 15.79
N ILE A 212 -0.39 -1.92 16.07
CA ILE A 212 0.02 -0.88 15.12
C ILE A 212 1.52 -1.00 14.86
N SER A 213 2.34 -1.21 15.88
CA SER A 213 3.76 -1.54 15.71
C SER A 213 3.94 -2.77 14.84
N ASN A 214 3.19 -3.84 15.07
CA ASN A 214 3.25 -5.08 14.28
C ASN A 214 2.80 -4.85 12.85
N LEU A 215 1.76 -4.05 12.61
CA LEU A 215 1.31 -3.72 11.26
C LEU A 215 2.35 -2.88 10.53
N ILE A 216 2.94 -1.89 11.20
CA ILE A 216 4.03 -1.06 10.67
C ILE A 216 5.28 -1.90 10.43
N GLU A 217 5.61 -2.83 11.33
CA GLU A 217 6.73 -3.75 11.17
C GLU A 217 6.48 -4.73 10.02
N MET A 218 5.26 -5.24 9.86
CA MET A 218 4.87 -6.08 8.74
C MET A 218 4.95 -5.32 7.41
N GLU A 219 4.47 -4.08 7.36
CA GLU A 219 4.60 -3.21 6.20
C GLU A 219 6.08 -2.85 5.92
N ARG A 220 6.89 -2.70 6.98
CA ARG A 220 8.32 -2.44 6.88
C ARG A 220 9.08 -3.65 6.36
N GLU A 221 8.75 -4.86 6.78
CA GLU A 221 9.51 -6.08 6.50
C GLU A 221 9.01 -6.82 5.26
N SER A 222 7.71 -6.79 4.99
CA SER A 222 7.05 -7.53 3.92
C SER A 222 5.80 -6.78 3.41
N PRO A 223 5.97 -5.60 2.79
CA PRO A 223 4.86 -4.78 2.31
C PRO A 223 4.00 -5.50 1.27
N GLU A 224 4.53 -6.49 0.57
CA GLU A 224 3.74 -7.32 -0.35
C GLU A 224 2.62 -8.12 0.33
N LEU A 225 2.66 -8.31 1.66
CA LEU A 225 1.58 -8.96 2.41
C LEU A 225 0.33 -8.07 2.53
N MET A 226 0.48 -6.77 2.26
CA MET A 226 -0.61 -5.80 2.21
C MET A 226 -1.25 -5.71 0.82
N LEU A 227 -0.66 -6.36 -0.18
CA LEU A 227 -1.21 -6.40 -1.53
C LEU A 227 -2.38 -7.38 -1.61
N GLU A 228 -3.30 -7.12 -2.52
CA GLU A 228 -4.34 -8.08 -2.82
C GLU A 228 -3.72 -9.36 -3.43
N PRO A 229 -4.33 -10.54 -3.27
CA PRO A 229 -3.71 -11.80 -3.69
C PRO A 229 -3.31 -11.86 -5.17
N GLU A 230 -4.03 -11.17 -6.06
CA GLU A 230 -3.70 -11.06 -7.49
C GLU A 230 -2.41 -10.29 -7.72
N GLU A 231 -2.24 -9.16 -7.02
CA GLU A 231 -1.05 -8.33 -7.06
C GLU A 231 0.14 -9.07 -6.42
N LEU A 232 -0.08 -9.79 -5.31
CA LEU A 232 0.95 -10.64 -4.70
C LEU A 232 1.41 -11.75 -5.65
N GLN A 233 0.49 -12.42 -6.35
CA GLN A 233 0.82 -13.42 -7.37
C GLN A 233 1.59 -12.78 -8.54
N GLU A 234 1.22 -11.56 -8.93
CA GLU A 234 1.94 -10.79 -9.94
C GLU A 234 3.35 -10.44 -9.48
N VAL A 235 3.56 -10.05 -8.21
CA VAL A 235 4.88 -9.81 -7.61
C VAL A 235 5.72 -11.08 -7.63
N GLN A 236 5.17 -12.23 -7.24
CA GLN A 236 5.88 -13.51 -7.25
C GLN A 236 6.30 -13.92 -8.67
N THR A 237 5.38 -13.81 -9.63
CA THR A 237 5.64 -14.14 -11.04
C THR A 237 6.65 -13.16 -11.65
N GLY A 238 6.48 -11.87 -11.40
CA GLY A 238 7.36 -10.80 -11.87
C GLY A 238 8.77 -10.95 -11.32
N ALA A 239 8.91 -11.22 -10.02
CA ALA A 239 10.23 -11.46 -9.40
C ALA A 239 10.97 -12.61 -10.10
N GLY A 240 10.28 -13.72 -10.40
CA GLY A 240 10.85 -14.85 -11.14
C GLY A 240 11.31 -14.47 -12.55
N GLN A 241 10.50 -13.69 -13.27
CA GLN A 241 10.83 -13.23 -14.63
C GLN A 241 11.98 -12.22 -14.68
N LEU A 242 12.15 -11.45 -13.60
CA LEU A 242 13.15 -10.38 -13.49
C LEU A 242 14.53 -10.86 -13.01
N ARG A 243 14.71 -12.14 -12.65
CA ARG A 243 15.98 -12.68 -12.10
C ARG A 243 17.20 -12.32 -12.94
N CYS A 244 17.14 -12.52 -14.25
CA CYS A 244 18.26 -12.17 -15.16
C CYS A 244 18.56 -10.66 -15.16
N ASP A 245 17.52 -9.81 -15.30
CA ASP A 245 17.70 -8.36 -15.35
C ASP A 245 18.24 -7.83 -14.02
N VAL A 246 17.71 -8.34 -12.90
CA VAL A 246 18.13 -7.98 -11.54
C VAL A 246 19.55 -8.45 -11.27
N CYS A 247 19.92 -9.67 -11.67
CA CYS A 247 21.31 -10.13 -11.55
C CYS A 247 22.28 -9.19 -12.27
N ARG A 248 21.97 -8.82 -13.52
CA ARG A 248 22.82 -7.91 -14.30
C ARG A 248 22.94 -6.54 -13.65
N ALA A 249 21.82 -6.01 -13.14
CA ALA A 249 21.79 -4.73 -12.44
C ALA A 249 22.61 -4.78 -11.13
N ALA A 250 22.35 -5.77 -10.28
CA ALA A 250 23.02 -5.96 -8.99
C ALA A 250 24.54 -6.13 -9.18
N THR A 251 24.97 -7.00 -10.10
CA THR A 251 26.40 -7.21 -10.43
C THR A 251 27.06 -5.91 -10.92
N THR A 252 26.37 -5.17 -11.79
CA THR A 252 26.87 -3.88 -12.28
C THR A 252 27.03 -2.85 -11.15
N VAL A 253 26.06 -2.81 -10.22
CA VAL A 253 26.08 -1.90 -9.06
C VAL A 253 27.19 -2.30 -8.09
N ALA A 254 27.32 -3.59 -7.77
CA ALA A 254 28.35 -4.15 -6.92
C ALA A 254 29.75 -3.80 -7.44
N HIS A 255 30.03 -4.09 -8.72
CA HIS A 255 31.32 -3.78 -9.32
C HIS A 255 31.64 -2.27 -9.30
N ARG A 256 30.64 -1.40 -9.56
CA ARG A 256 30.85 0.06 -9.46
C ARG A 256 31.14 0.52 -8.03
N ARG A 257 30.44 -0.03 -7.04
CA ARG A 257 30.66 0.28 -5.62
C ARG A 257 32.04 -0.23 -5.17
N ALA A 258 32.42 -1.45 -5.56
CA ALA A 258 33.74 -2.02 -5.29
C ALA A 258 34.87 -1.17 -5.87
N LYS A 259 34.78 -0.77 -7.15
CA LYS A 259 35.80 0.11 -7.77
C LYS A 259 35.86 1.50 -7.13
N LYS A 260 34.72 2.08 -6.75
CA LYS A 260 34.66 3.37 -6.04
C LYS A 260 35.27 3.28 -4.64
N GLY A 261 34.98 2.20 -3.91
CA GLY A 261 35.51 1.93 -2.57
C GLY A 261 36.94 1.40 -2.56
N LYS A 262 37.52 1.08 -3.73
CA LYS A 262 38.79 0.38 -3.88
C LYS A 262 38.83 -0.92 -3.06
N LEU A 263 37.71 -1.63 -3.01
CA LEU A 263 37.60 -2.91 -2.32
C LEU A 263 38.43 -3.94 -3.10
N ARG A 264 39.31 -4.63 -2.39
CA ARG A 264 40.27 -5.57 -2.99
C ARG A 264 40.29 -6.94 -2.32
N ASP A 265 39.75 -7.04 -1.13
CA ASP A 265 39.63 -8.31 -0.43
C ASP A 265 38.24 -8.93 -0.67
N GLU A 266 38.18 -10.25 -0.53
CA GLU A 266 36.95 -11.01 -0.70
C GLU A 266 35.93 -10.73 0.42
N ALA A 267 36.42 -10.45 1.63
CA ALA A 267 35.58 -10.14 2.79
C ALA A 267 34.77 -8.85 2.60
N GLN A 268 35.38 -7.75 2.13
CA GLN A 268 34.67 -6.50 1.83
C GLN A 268 33.72 -6.67 0.64
N LEU A 269 34.08 -7.52 -0.34
CA LEU A 269 33.17 -7.84 -1.44
C LEU A 269 31.96 -8.62 -0.94
N THR A 270 32.15 -9.55 -0.01
CA THR A 270 31.07 -10.32 0.62
C THR A 270 30.11 -9.40 1.37
N GLU A 271 30.63 -8.49 2.19
CA GLU A 271 29.83 -7.47 2.90
C GLU A 271 29.12 -6.51 1.93
N LEU A 272 29.79 -6.13 0.85
CA LEU A 272 29.17 -5.31 -0.19
C LEU A 272 28.01 -6.05 -0.86
N VAL A 273 28.21 -7.32 -1.20
CA VAL A 273 27.21 -8.16 -1.89
C VAL A 273 26.02 -8.44 -0.98
N SER A 274 26.24 -8.76 0.29
CA SER A 274 25.17 -9.02 1.26
C SER A 274 24.28 -7.80 1.50
N SER A 275 24.83 -6.59 1.36
CA SER A 275 24.09 -5.32 1.47
C SER A 275 23.47 -4.82 0.14
N LEU A 276 23.57 -5.58 -0.97
CA LEU A 276 23.03 -5.13 -2.26
C LEU A 276 21.51 -5.10 -2.31
N CYS A 277 20.84 -6.00 -1.60
CA CYS A 277 19.39 -6.19 -1.68
C CYS A 277 18.59 -5.39 -0.64
N VAL A 278 19.26 -4.58 0.16
CA VAL A 278 18.66 -3.71 1.17
C VAL A 278 18.97 -2.25 0.88
N GLY A 279 18.03 -1.36 1.17
CA GLY A 279 18.19 0.06 0.95
C GLY A 279 19.07 0.71 2.03
N THR A 280 18.61 0.56 3.27
CA THR A 280 19.26 1.05 4.47
C THR A 280 19.76 -0.15 5.30
N PRO A 281 21.03 -0.16 5.75
CA PRO A 281 21.57 -1.24 6.58
C PRO A 281 20.85 -1.36 7.93
N GLU A 282 20.82 -2.57 8.49
CA GLU A 282 20.37 -2.79 9.87
C GLU A 282 21.20 -1.96 10.85
N GLY A 283 20.53 -1.32 11.82
CA GLY A 283 21.18 -0.43 12.80
C GLY A 283 21.46 0.99 12.32
N SER A 284 21.12 1.34 11.08
CA SER A 284 21.10 2.74 10.65
C SER A 284 20.01 3.53 11.39
N LEU A 285 20.32 4.77 11.77
CA LEU A 285 19.34 5.72 12.32
C LEU A 285 18.42 6.31 11.23
N GLU A 286 18.73 6.07 9.95
CA GLU A 286 17.94 6.56 8.83
C GLU A 286 16.77 5.63 8.55
N TYR A 287 15.55 6.16 8.50
CA TYR A 287 14.38 5.36 8.14
C TYR A 287 14.44 4.95 6.66
N PRO A 288 14.08 3.70 6.31
CA PRO A 288 13.95 3.29 4.92
C PRO A 288 13.02 4.24 4.15
N LYS A 289 13.45 4.62 2.96
CA LYS A 289 12.68 5.53 2.10
C LYS A 289 11.38 4.92 1.59
N TYR A 290 11.34 3.59 1.49
CA TYR A 290 10.19 2.83 0.99
C TYR A 290 9.92 1.63 1.91
N PRO A 291 8.65 1.20 2.03
CA PRO A 291 8.28 -0.05 2.70
C PRO A 291 9.06 -1.26 2.13
N GLY A 292 9.38 -2.25 2.96
CA GLY A 292 10.17 -3.42 2.56
C GLY A 292 11.67 -3.18 2.43
N ASN A 293 12.14 -1.96 2.74
CA ASN A 293 13.53 -1.52 2.65
C ASN A 293 14.24 -1.98 1.34
N PRO A 294 13.66 -1.68 0.16
CA PRO A 294 14.15 -2.19 -1.10
C PRO A 294 15.52 -1.60 -1.46
N PRO A 295 16.28 -2.26 -2.34
CA PRO A 295 17.58 -1.76 -2.73
C PRO A 295 17.49 -0.38 -3.39
N LEU A 296 18.26 0.59 -2.89
CA LEU A 296 18.23 1.97 -3.41
C LEU A 296 18.58 2.07 -4.89
N TRP A 297 19.37 1.13 -5.41
CA TRP A 297 19.70 1.11 -6.84
C TRP A 297 18.48 0.78 -7.71
N GLY A 298 17.41 0.18 -7.16
CA GLY A 298 16.15 -0.08 -7.85
C GLY A 298 15.44 1.18 -8.34
N GLU A 299 15.69 2.34 -7.72
CA GLU A 299 15.20 3.64 -8.21
C GLU A 299 15.79 4.02 -9.57
N LEU A 300 16.90 3.42 -9.97
CA LEU A 300 17.54 3.69 -11.25
C LEU A 300 16.88 2.93 -12.41
N TYR A 301 15.85 2.14 -12.11
CA TYR A 301 15.21 1.24 -13.04
C TYR A 301 13.69 1.41 -13.03
N THR A 302 13.08 1.07 -14.16
CA THR A 302 11.63 0.98 -14.33
C THR A 302 11.26 -0.45 -14.73
N LEU A 303 10.07 -0.87 -14.34
CA LEU A 303 9.51 -2.16 -14.73
C LEU A 303 8.44 -1.95 -15.80
N SER A 304 8.49 -2.76 -16.84
CA SER A 304 7.45 -2.80 -17.87
C SER A 304 7.01 -4.23 -18.10
N LYS A 305 5.71 -4.43 -18.27
CA LYS A 305 5.14 -5.72 -18.68
C LYS A 305 4.85 -5.67 -20.18
N LYS A 306 5.60 -6.45 -20.97
CA LYS A 306 5.43 -6.56 -22.43
C LYS A 306 5.08 -8.01 -22.76
N LEU A 307 3.98 -8.24 -23.47
CA LEU A 307 3.51 -9.59 -23.84
C LEU A 307 3.38 -10.54 -22.63
N GLY A 308 2.93 -10.03 -21.48
CA GLY A 308 2.78 -10.82 -20.25
C GLY A 308 4.08 -11.11 -19.49
N ARG A 309 5.24 -10.65 -20.00
CA ARG A 309 6.53 -10.79 -19.33
C ARG A 309 7.01 -9.46 -18.76
N TRP A 310 7.43 -9.50 -17.50
CA TRP A 310 8.10 -8.40 -16.82
C TRP A 310 9.54 -8.27 -17.30
N SER A 311 9.94 -7.03 -17.57
CA SER A 311 11.31 -6.66 -17.91
C SER A 311 11.71 -5.41 -17.13
N MET A 312 12.99 -5.30 -16.81
CA MET A 312 13.55 -4.15 -16.11
C MET A 312 14.47 -3.35 -17.02
N GLU A 313 14.20 -2.05 -17.16
CA GLU A 313 14.98 -1.15 -18.00
C GLU A 313 15.58 -0.01 -17.16
N ARG A 314 16.81 0.39 -17.46
CA ARG A 314 17.47 1.48 -16.74
C ARG A 314 16.91 2.83 -17.17
N LEU A 315 16.55 3.68 -16.21
CA LEU A 315 16.09 5.04 -16.48
C LEU A 315 17.21 5.88 -17.10
N LYS A 316 16.85 6.66 -18.13
CA LYS A 316 17.76 7.67 -18.70
C LYS A 316 17.96 8.78 -17.67
N LYS A 317 19.17 9.34 -17.59
CA LYS A 317 19.57 10.37 -16.59
C LYS A 317 18.65 11.61 -16.51
N GLY A 318 17.82 11.89 -17.53
CA GLY A 318 16.82 12.97 -17.52
C GLY A 318 15.44 12.58 -16.96
N ALA A 319 15.00 11.33 -17.19
CA ALA A 319 13.68 10.84 -16.79
C ALA A 319 13.52 10.69 -15.26
N GLN A 320 14.64 10.59 -14.53
CA GLN A 320 14.66 10.50 -13.07
C GLN A 320 14.14 11.77 -12.37
N LYS A 321 14.16 12.93 -13.05
CA LYS A 321 13.58 14.18 -12.52
C LYS A 321 12.07 14.25 -12.70
N GLU A 322 11.54 13.71 -13.80
CA GLU A 322 10.11 13.71 -14.10
C GLU A 322 9.33 12.73 -13.20
N GLU A 323 9.86 11.54 -12.92
CA GLU A 323 9.23 10.60 -11.97
C GLU A 323 9.20 11.17 -10.53
N LYS A 324 10.16 12.05 -10.18
CA LYS A 324 10.14 12.78 -8.90
C LYS A 324 9.20 13.99 -8.90
N ALA A 325 8.96 14.62 -10.05
CA ALA A 325 8.04 15.76 -10.21
C ALA A 325 6.58 15.31 -10.39
N GLY A 326 6.34 14.13 -10.98
CA GLY A 326 5.03 13.48 -11.07
C GLY A 326 4.46 12.99 -9.74
N LYS A 327 5.21 13.16 -8.63
CA LYS A 327 4.71 12.94 -7.26
C LYS A 327 3.56 13.86 -6.85
N GLU A 328 3.29 14.93 -7.61
CA GLU A 328 2.11 15.79 -7.40
C GLU A 328 0.82 15.18 -7.99
N GLY A 329 0.92 14.11 -8.80
CA GLY A 329 -0.22 13.34 -9.28
C GLY A 329 -0.18 11.92 -8.75
N GLY A 330 -0.59 11.73 -7.49
CA GLY A 330 -0.82 10.45 -6.79
C GLY A 330 -0.19 9.22 -7.47
N VAL A 331 1.08 8.94 -7.19
CA VAL A 331 1.67 7.65 -7.59
C VAL A 331 0.90 6.58 -6.83
N ASP A 332 0.24 5.70 -7.59
CA ASP A 332 -0.43 4.51 -7.08
C ASP A 332 0.52 3.74 -6.15
N TYR A 333 0.19 3.76 -4.85
CA TYR A 333 1.00 3.19 -3.77
C TYR A 333 1.27 1.71 -4.00
N ASN A 334 0.25 0.97 -4.46
CA ASN A 334 0.35 -0.45 -4.76
C ASN A 334 1.36 -0.71 -5.87
N ARG A 335 1.32 0.10 -6.95
CA ARG A 335 2.29 -0.03 -8.05
C ARG A 335 3.73 0.18 -7.59
N LEU A 336 3.95 1.10 -6.65
CA LEU A 336 5.27 1.35 -6.06
C LEU A 336 5.72 0.17 -5.20
N ILE A 337 4.85 -0.36 -4.33
CA ILE A 337 5.11 -1.57 -3.53
C ILE A 337 5.45 -2.74 -4.45
N MET A 338 4.60 -3.02 -5.44
CA MET A 338 4.81 -4.13 -6.38
C MET A 338 6.17 -4.05 -7.07
N LYS A 339 6.55 -2.86 -7.57
CA LYS A 339 7.86 -2.64 -8.19
C LYS A 339 9.00 -3.00 -7.24
N HIS A 340 8.94 -2.48 -6.02
CA HIS A 340 10.00 -2.65 -5.05
C HIS A 340 10.06 -4.09 -4.51
N SER A 341 8.94 -4.71 -4.19
CA SER A 341 8.88 -6.11 -3.76
C SER A 341 9.36 -7.06 -4.86
N MET A 342 9.02 -6.84 -6.13
CA MET A 342 9.55 -7.62 -7.25
C MET A 342 11.08 -7.56 -7.33
N ILE A 343 11.65 -6.36 -7.26
CA ILE A 343 13.11 -6.15 -7.34
C ILE A 343 13.81 -6.75 -6.11
N SER A 344 13.32 -6.50 -4.91
CA SER A 344 13.89 -7.00 -3.66
C SER A 344 13.90 -8.52 -3.63
N ARG A 345 12.77 -9.15 -3.98
CA ARG A 345 12.64 -10.62 -4.00
C ARG A 345 13.56 -11.24 -5.05
N ALA A 346 13.57 -10.70 -6.27
CA ALA A 346 14.48 -11.14 -7.32
C ALA A 346 15.96 -10.97 -6.91
N CYS A 347 16.30 -9.89 -6.20
CA CYS A 347 17.66 -9.65 -5.72
C CYS A 347 18.05 -10.70 -4.68
N LYS A 348 17.20 -10.94 -3.67
CA LYS A 348 17.42 -11.97 -2.65
C LYS A 348 17.57 -13.37 -3.27
N ASN A 349 16.76 -13.68 -4.29
CA ASN A 349 16.87 -14.91 -5.08
C ASN A 349 18.23 -15.04 -5.78
N VAL A 350 18.77 -13.96 -6.32
CA VAL A 350 20.07 -13.98 -7.01
C VAL A 350 21.24 -14.04 -6.03
N VAL A 351 21.15 -13.32 -4.91
CA VAL A 351 22.28 -13.08 -4.01
C VAL A 351 22.35 -14.07 -2.84
N HIS A 352 21.21 -14.55 -2.32
CA HIS A 352 21.16 -15.32 -1.08
C HIS A 352 20.64 -16.76 -1.24
N GLU A 353 19.74 -17.02 -2.20
CA GLU A 353 19.13 -18.35 -2.33
C GLU A 353 20.03 -19.42 -2.98
N HIS A 354 21.16 -18.99 -3.57
CA HIS A 354 22.15 -19.86 -4.21
C HIS A 354 23.53 -19.67 -3.58
N PRO A 355 23.79 -20.22 -2.38
CA PRO A 355 25.09 -20.07 -1.71
C PRO A 355 26.25 -20.69 -2.49
N GLU A 356 25.98 -21.63 -3.40
CA GLU A 356 26.95 -22.17 -4.35
C GLU A 356 27.36 -21.18 -5.46
N LEU A 357 26.60 -20.09 -5.61
CA LEU A 357 26.83 -19.03 -6.58
C LEU A 357 27.30 -17.77 -5.85
N ASP A 358 28.53 -17.80 -5.34
CA ASP A 358 29.10 -16.66 -4.63
C ASP A 358 29.51 -15.55 -5.61
N LEU A 359 28.67 -14.50 -5.68
CA LEU A 359 28.95 -13.32 -6.51
C LEU A 359 30.21 -12.58 -6.04
N ALA A 360 30.52 -12.56 -4.74
CA ALA A 360 31.71 -11.90 -4.22
C ALA A 360 32.98 -12.64 -4.63
N GLU A 361 33.02 -13.97 -4.51
CA GLU A 361 34.11 -14.82 -5.00
C GLU A 361 34.28 -14.67 -6.52
N TYR A 362 33.18 -14.68 -7.27
CA TYR A 362 33.20 -14.46 -8.72
C TYR A 362 33.78 -13.09 -9.08
N MET A 363 33.35 -12.03 -8.39
CA MET A 363 33.88 -10.68 -8.58
C MET A 363 35.36 -10.56 -8.21
N PHE A 364 35.81 -11.27 -7.18
CA PHE A 364 37.21 -11.28 -6.75
C PHE A 364 38.11 -11.94 -7.82
N SER A 365 37.71 -13.13 -8.28
CA SER A 365 38.43 -13.89 -9.33
C SER A 365 38.46 -13.17 -10.69
N HIS A 366 37.46 -12.33 -10.97
CA HIS A 366 37.32 -11.57 -12.22
C HIS A 366 37.46 -10.05 -12.01
N SER A 367 38.27 -9.62 -11.04
CA SER A 367 38.40 -8.20 -10.66
C SER A 367 38.89 -7.25 -11.78
N GLN A 368 39.53 -7.79 -12.81
CA GLN A 368 39.99 -7.02 -13.97
C GLN A 368 38.89 -6.75 -15.00
N ASP A 369 37.82 -7.55 -14.99
CA ASP A 369 36.76 -7.48 -15.97
C ASP A 369 35.97 -6.17 -15.85
N SER A 370 35.34 -5.77 -16.94
CA SER A 370 34.34 -4.70 -16.91
C SER A 370 33.06 -5.18 -16.22
N ALA A 371 32.23 -4.23 -15.77
CA ALA A 371 30.93 -4.55 -15.18
C ALA A 371 30.04 -5.38 -16.13
N ALA A 372 30.16 -5.15 -17.44
CA ALA A 372 29.38 -5.84 -18.45
C ALA A 372 29.86 -7.28 -18.66
N GLU A 373 31.17 -7.51 -18.68
CA GLU A 373 31.77 -8.85 -18.77
C GLU A 373 31.46 -9.68 -17.53
N LEU A 374 31.61 -9.11 -16.33
CA LEU A 374 31.21 -9.74 -15.07
C LEU A 374 29.74 -10.16 -15.07
N ALA A 375 28.85 -9.22 -15.39
CA ALA A 375 27.41 -9.49 -15.43
C ALA A 375 27.04 -10.51 -16.51
N ALA A 376 27.71 -10.50 -17.66
CA ALA A 376 27.48 -11.49 -18.71
C ALA A 376 27.98 -12.88 -18.28
N GLY A 377 29.19 -12.98 -17.72
CA GLY A 377 29.76 -14.26 -17.29
C GLY A 377 28.99 -14.90 -16.14
N PHE A 378 28.67 -14.14 -15.10
CA PHE A 378 27.93 -14.63 -13.95
C PHE A 378 26.45 -14.85 -14.28
N CYS A 379 25.74 -13.80 -14.72
CA CYS A 379 24.29 -13.89 -14.86
C CYS A 379 23.84 -14.76 -16.03
N ASN A 380 24.57 -14.78 -17.16
CA ASN A 380 24.14 -15.64 -18.28
C ASN A 380 24.29 -17.12 -17.95
N ARG A 381 25.27 -17.48 -17.13
CA ARG A 381 25.51 -18.86 -16.74
C ARG A 381 24.43 -19.41 -15.82
N PHE A 382 23.88 -18.58 -14.95
CA PHE A 382 23.03 -19.06 -13.85
C PHE A 382 21.57 -18.57 -13.88
N PHE A 383 21.29 -17.40 -14.47
CA PHE A 383 19.98 -16.74 -14.34
C PHE A 383 19.31 -16.36 -15.66
N CYS A 384 20.02 -16.37 -16.79
CA CYS A 384 19.47 -15.91 -18.08
C CYS A 384 19.18 -17.03 -19.10
N LEU A 385 19.46 -18.30 -18.80
CA LEU A 385 19.30 -19.41 -19.76
C LEU A 385 17.83 -19.73 -20.08
N ASP A 386 16.92 -19.55 -19.12
CA ASP A 386 15.48 -19.82 -19.31
C ASP A 386 14.77 -18.80 -20.22
N ALA A 387 15.47 -17.74 -20.65
CA ALA A 387 14.86 -16.71 -21.49
C ALA A 387 14.76 -17.10 -22.98
N SER A 388 15.49 -18.12 -23.44
CA SER A 388 15.56 -18.50 -24.87
C SER A 388 14.75 -19.73 -25.26
N GLU A 389 14.41 -20.64 -24.34
CA GLU A 389 13.72 -21.90 -24.73
C GLU A 389 12.23 -21.74 -25.04
N ASN A 390 11.61 -20.58 -24.72
CA ASN A 390 10.20 -20.30 -25.01
C ASN A 390 9.96 -19.52 -26.32
N LYS A 391 10.92 -19.47 -27.24
CA LYS A 391 10.73 -18.82 -28.56
C LYS A 391 10.28 -19.77 -29.67
N ASP A 392 10.36 -21.09 -29.48
CA ASP A 392 10.05 -22.08 -30.53
C ASP A 392 8.70 -22.80 -30.33
N GLU A 393 7.90 -22.45 -29.32
CA GLU A 393 6.52 -22.97 -29.12
C GLU A 393 5.45 -21.87 -29.10
N LEU A 394 5.47 -20.96 -30.08
CA LEU A 394 4.36 -20.02 -30.35
C LEU A 394 4.08 -19.84 -31.84
#